data_AF-A0A0C7P2F2-F1
#
_entry.id   AF-A0A0C7P2F2-F1
#
_cell.length_a   1.000
_cell.length_b   1.000
_cell.length_c   1.000
_cell.angle_alpha   90.00
_cell.angle_beta   90.00
_cell.angle_gamma   90.00
#
_symmetry.space_group_name_H-M   'P 1'
#
loop_
_entity.id
_entity.type
_entity.pdbx_description
1 polymer ?
#
loop_
_entity_poly.entity_id
_entity_poly.type
_entity_poly.pdbx_seq_one_letter_code
_entity_poly.pdbx_strand_id
1 'polypeptide(L)'
;MIDIMCVSDEEVFLQNKENRKIDLLISAGDLSPGYLDYLVNEFKPTFSIMVHGNHDKKFFSKTYEEENYSFSKVYKGIYVLNHGIINLKKFINKDIVVAGFSGALSYGYRPFHFSENDVQKFKREIFFKSSFRGNEYKFIDIMVTHNAPYVKGTIQRYSQSHPPSINLGKLFYSLRPKIWIYGHIHPRYGQQELDFVIENSKHKCYLINAIPYKFIKYDEENKEVVEIETFKRIEPKLVLINQ
;
A
#
# COMPACT_ATOMS: atom_id res chain seq x y z
N MET A 1 -18.13 6.07 4.90
CA MET A 1 -17.77 4.84 4.17
C MET A 1 -16.99 5.15 2.90
N ILE A 2 -15.97 4.33 2.63
CA ILE A 2 -15.24 4.26 1.37
C ILE A 2 -15.02 2.79 0.99
N ASP A 3 -15.20 2.47 -0.29
CA ASP A 3 -14.94 1.15 -0.85
C ASP A 3 -13.60 1.16 -1.62
N ILE A 4 -12.66 0.33 -1.17
CA ILE A 4 -11.27 0.33 -1.63
C ILE A 4 -10.97 -1.00 -2.33
N MET A 5 -10.41 -0.94 -3.53
CA MET A 5 -9.80 -2.09 -4.21
C MET A 5 -8.28 -2.00 -4.09
N CYS A 6 -7.63 -3.04 -3.58
CA CYS A 6 -6.17 -3.12 -3.47
C CYS A 6 -5.66 -4.22 -4.39
N VAL A 7 -4.56 -3.99 -5.13
CA VAL A 7 -3.99 -4.96 -6.09
C VAL A 7 -2.46 -4.93 -6.06
N SER A 8 -1.82 -6.06 -6.36
CA SER A 8 -0.36 -6.16 -6.51
C SER A 8 0.07 -7.44 -7.21
N ASP A 9 1.21 -7.41 -7.92
CA ASP A 9 2.02 -8.52 -8.47
C ASP A 9 1.35 -9.53 -9.44
N GLU A 10 0.13 -10.00 -9.17
CA GLU A 10 -0.57 -11.02 -9.94
C GLU A 10 -1.78 -10.44 -10.68
N GLU A 11 -1.70 -10.46 -12.02
CA GLU A 11 -2.79 -10.05 -12.89
C GLU A 11 -3.84 -11.17 -13.02
N VAL A 12 -5.08 -10.85 -12.69
CA VAL A 12 -6.21 -11.80 -12.76
C VAL A 12 -7.39 -11.15 -13.47
N PHE A 13 -8.10 -11.91 -14.30
CA PHE A 13 -9.29 -11.40 -14.97
C PHE A 13 -10.47 -11.30 -13.99
N LEU A 14 -10.97 -10.09 -13.78
CA LEU A 14 -12.08 -9.72 -12.91
C LEU A 14 -13.25 -9.09 -13.69
N GLN A 15 -14.47 -9.50 -13.37
CA GLN A 15 -15.65 -8.85 -13.94
C GLN A 15 -16.48 -8.26 -12.81
N ASN A 16 -16.82 -6.98 -12.91
CA ASN A 16 -17.65 -6.25 -11.96
C ASN A 16 -19.14 -6.54 -12.20
N LYS A 17 -19.52 -7.82 -12.18
CA LYS A 17 -20.89 -8.28 -12.47
C LYS A 17 -21.93 -7.73 -11.49
N GLU A 18 -21.50 -7.45 -10.27
CA GLU A 18 -22.35 -6.93 -9.19
C GLU A 18 -22.44 -5.40 -9.18
N ASN A 19 -21.84 -4.71 -10.16
CA ASN A 19 -21.74 -3.24 -10.20
C ASN A 19 -21.23 -2.65 -8.87
N ARG A 20 -20.22 -3.29 -8.29
CA ARG A 20 -19.55 -2.82 -7.07
C ARG A 20 -19.03 -1.41 -7.32
N LYS A 21 -19.38 -0.50 -6.43
CA LYS A 21 -18.82 0.84 -6.40
C LYS A 21 -17.44 0.77 -5.77
N ILE A 22 -16.43 1.25 -6.49
CA ILE A 22 -15.08 1.42 -5.96
C ILE A 22 -14.82 2.92 -5.89
N ASP A 23 -14.49 3.43 -4.71
CA ASP A 23 -14.12 4.83 -4.54
C ASP A 23 -12.61 5.02 -4.79
N LEU A 24 -11.80 4.04 -4.34
CA LEU A 24 -10.35 4.10 -4.37
C LEU A 24 -9.72 2.80 -4.88
N LEU A 25 -8.90 2.89 -5.92
CA LEU A 25 -8.01 1.82 -6.35
C LEU A 25 -6.59 2.09 -5.81
N ILE A 26 -6.00 1.14 -5.09
CA ILE A 26 -4.64 1.20 -4.57
C ILE A 26 -3.81 0.07 -5.19
N SER A 27 -2.77 0.41 -5.92
CA SER A 27 -1.78 -0.56 -6.40
C SER A 27 -0.53 -0.53 -5.52
N ALA A 28 -0.12 -1.70 -5.03
CA ALA A 28 1.16 -1.91 -4.34
C ALA A 28 2.30 -2.29 -5.30
N GLY A 29 2.10 -2.14 -6.62
CA GLY A 29 3.15 -2.25 -7.64
C GLY A 29 3.22 -3.59 -8.36
N ASP A 30 4.16 -3.68 -9.29
CA ASP A 30 4.47 -4.88 -10.09
C ASP A 30 3.32 -5.44 -10.93
N LEU A 31 2.50 -4.52 -11.44
CA LEU A 31 1.42 -4.79 -12.40
C LEU A 31 1.69 -4.05 -13.70
N SER A 32 1.24 -4.60 -14.83
CA SER A 32 1.39 -3.91 -16.11
C SER A 32 0.49 -2.67 -16.21
N PRO A 33 0.93 -1.65 -16.98
CA PRO A 33 0.09 -0.50 -17.27
C PRO A 33 -1.25 -0.89 -17.90
N GLY A 34 -1.25 -1.91 -18.79
CA GLY A 34 -2.46 -2.41 -19.43
C GLY A 34 -3.43 -3.04 -18.43
N TYR A 35 -2.93 -3.74 -17.42
CA TYR A 35 -3.79 -4.32 -16.39
C TYR A 35 -4.42 -3.26 -15.49
N LEU A 36 -3.66 -2.25 -15.06
CA LEU A 36 -4.22 -1.15 -14.26
C LEU A 36 -5.24 -0.32 -15.07
N ASP A 37 -4.97 -0.05 -16.35
CA ASP A 37 -5.94 0.60 -17.24
C ASP A 37 -7.23 -0.23 -17.38
N TYR A 38 -7.10 -1.55 -17.53
CA TYR A 38 -8.23 -2.46 -17.53
C TYR A 38 -9.06 -2.37 -16.23
N LEU A 39 -8.42 -2.41 -15.06
CA LEU A 39 -9.13 -2.29 -13.78
C LEU A 39 -9.84 -0.94 -13.61
N VAL A 40 -9.20 0.14 -14.05
CA VAL A 40 -9.82 1.48 -14.06
C VAL A 40 -11.06 1.50 -14.93
N ASN A 41 -11.03 0.87 -16.11
CA ASN A 41 -12.18 0.80 -17.01
C ASN A 41 -13.31 -0.11 -16.47
N GLU A 42 -12.96 -1.24 -15.87
CA GLU A 42 -13.91 -2.23 -15.35
C GLU A 42 -14.62 -1.74 -14.07
N PHE A 43 -13.87 -1.15 -13.14
CA PHE A 43 -14.40 -0.78 -11.81
C PHE A 43 -14.70 0.72 -11.67
N LYS A 44 -14.19 1.57 -12.58
CA LYS A 44 -14.40 3.03 -12.59
C LYS A 44 -14.15 3.68 -11.22
N PRO A 45 -12.99 3.44 -10.58
CA PRO A 45 -12.68 4.04 -9.29
C PRO A 45 -12.69 5.56 -9.39
N THR A 46 -13.18 6.25 -8.34
CA THR A 46 -13.18 7.72 -8.31
C THR A 46 -11.75 8.26 -8.30
N PHE A 47 -10.83 7.58 -7.63
CA PHE A 47 -9.40 7.89 -7.66
C PHE A 47 -8.55 6.62 -7.62
N SER A 48 -7.41 6.68 -8.29
CA SER A 48 -6.47 5.56 -8.36
C SER A 48 -5.09 6.04 -7.96
N ILE A 49 -4.44 5.31 -7.05
CA ILE A 49 -3.11 5.62 -6.56
C ILE A 49 -2.22 4.38 -6.59
N MET A 50 -0.93 4.58 -6.83
CA MET A 50 0.05 3.50 -6.78
C MET A 50 1.36 3.90 -6.11
N VAL A 51 2.02 2.88 -5.58
CA VAL A 51 3.47 2.85 -5.41
C VAL A 51 4.06 1.91 -6.46
N HIS A 52 5.32 2.10 -6.81
CA HIS A 52 6.03 1.18 -7.69
C HIS A 52 6.53 -0.04 -6.94
N GLY A 53 6.50 -1.19 -7.60
CA GLY A 53 7.27 -2.36 -7.22
C GLY A 53 8.64 -2.39 -7.91
N ASN A 54 9.44 -3.44 -7.68
CA ASN A 54 10.79 -3.51 -8.24
C ASN A 54 10.83 -4.00 -9.69
N HIS A 55 9.79 -4.65 -10.17
CA HIS A 55 9.65 -5.09 -11.57
C HIS A 55 9.04 -4.04 -12.48
N ASP A 56 8.37 -3.01 -11.93
CA ASP A 56 7.81 -1.89 -12.70
C ASP A 56 8.86 -1.16 -13.57
N LYS A 57 10.14 -1.20 -13.19
CA LYS A 57 11.26 -0.61 -13.95
C LYS A 57 11.27 -0.99 -15.43
N LYS A 58 10.74 -2.16 -15.78
CA LYS A 58 10.70 -2.67 -17.17
C LYS A 58 9.78 -1.85 -18.08
N PHE A 59 8.86 -1.07 -17.52
CA PHE A 59 7.93 -0.23 -18.27
C PHE A 59 8.44 1.20 -18.52
N PHE A 60 9.58 1.54 -17.95
CA PHE A 60 10.18 2.85 -18.10
C PHE A 60 11.41 2.78 -19.02
N SER A 61 11.71 3.91 -19.65
CA SER A 61 12.95 4.05 -20.44
C SER A 61 14.19 3.87 -19.53
N LYS A 62 15.39 3.80 -20.12
CA LYS A 62 16.65 3.68 -19.35
C LYS A 62 16.80 4.75 -18.25
N THR A 63 16.17 5.91 -18.41
CA THR A 63 16.09 6.95 -17.39
C THR A 63 14.66 7.09 -16.91
N TYR A 64 14.44 6.85 -15.62
CA TYR A 64 13.16 7.14 -14.97
C TYR A 64 13.03 8.66 -14.80
N GLU A 65 11.99 9.24 -15.40
CA GLU A 65 11.55 10.59 -15.06
C GLU A 65 10.74 10.51 -13.78
N GLU A 66 11.05 11.33 -12.77
CA GLU A 66 10.38 11.24 -11.48
C GLU A 66 8.92 11.73 -11.56
N GLU A 67 7.97 10.83 -11.29
CA GLU A 67 6.53 11.10 -11.33
C GLU A 67 5.89 11.16 -9.92
N ASN A 68 6.68 11.43 -8.86
CA ASN A 68 6.15 11.51 -7.50
C ASN A 68 5.13 12.64 -7.33
N TYR A 69 4.01 12.38 -6.64
CA TYR A 69 2.89 13.31 -6.48
C TYR A 69 2.23 13.77 -7.78
N SER A 70 2.23 12.93 -8.81
CA SER A 70 1.66 13.27 -10.12
C SER A 70 0.94 12.08 -10.77
N PHE A 71 0.12 12.34 -11.78
CA PHE A 71 -0.43 11.28 -12.61
C PHE A 71 0.64 10.76 -13.57
N SER A 72 0.78 9.44 -13.66
CA SER A 72 1.82 8.82 -14.49
C SER A 72 1.55 8.97 -15.98
N LYS A 73 2.62 9.17 -16.76
CA LYS A 73 2.58 9.08 -18.22
C LYS A 73 2.51 7.63 -18.70
N VAL A 74 3.05 6.70 -17.93
CA VAL A 74 3.09 5.25 -18.23
C VAL A 74 1.81 4.58 -17.74
N TYR A 75 1.43 4.82 -16.49
CA TYR A 75 0.21 4.29 -15.87
C TYR A 75 -0.93 5.32 -15.96
N LYS A 76 -1.60 5.35 -17.11
CA LYS A 76 -2.63 6.36 -17.42
C LYS A 76 -3.73 6.39 -16.35
N GLY A 77 -4.06 7.60 -15.89
CA GLY A 77 -5.11 7.82 -14.89
C GLY A 77 -4.74 7.40 -13.46
N ILE A 78 -3.51 6.92 -13.23
CA ILE A 78 -3.04 6.51 -11.90
C ILE A 78 -2.13 7.59 -11.31
N TYR A 79 -2.41 7.99 -10.08
CA TYR A 79 -1.57 8.90 -9.31
C TYR A 79 -0.42 8.15 -8.65
N VAL A 80 0.83 8.57 -8.88
CA VAL A 80 2.02 7.92 -8.32
C VAL A 80 2.46 8.62 -7.04
N LEU A 81 2.59 7.85 -5.96
CA LEU A 81 3.09 8.31 -4.66
C LEU A 81 4.35 7.52 -4.29
N ASN A 82 5.47 7.86 -4.92
CA ASN A 82 6.73 7.15 -4.72
C ASN A 82 7.26 7.20 -3.30
N HIS A 83 7.17 8.37 -2.67
CA HIS A 83 7.47 8.56 -1.27
C HIS A 83 6.71 9.79 -0.84
N GLY A 84 5.79 9.64 0.11
CA GLY A 84 5.00 10.80 0.49
C GLY A 84 3.75 10.53 1.29
N ILE A 85 3.02 11.61 1.53
CA ILE A 85 1.73 11.62 2.20
C ILE A 85 0.79 12.56 1.45
N ILE A 86 -0.43 12.10 1.20
CA ILE A 86 -1.51 12.92 0.62
C ILE A 86 -2.79 12.75 1.43
N ASN A 87 -3.60 13.81 1.51
CA ASN A 87 -4.99 13.71 1.93
C ASN A 87 -5.87 13.62 0.67
N LEU A 88 -6.73 12.60 0.61
CA LEU A 88 -7.64 12.34 -0.50
C LEU A 88 -8.81 13.33 -0.60
N LYS A 89 -8.99 14.21 0.40
CA LYS A 89 -10.07 15.21 0.41
C LYS A 89 -10.05 16.11 -0.83
N LYS A 90 -8.86 16.43 -1.34
CA LYS A 90 -8.68 17.27 -2.54
C LYS A 90 -8.98 16.54 -3.86
N PHE A 91 -9.08 15.22 -3.85
CA PHE A 91 -9.31 14.40 -5.05
C PHE A 91 -10.74 13.84 -5.09
N ILE A 92 -11.23 13.33 -3.95
CA ILE A 92 -12.51 12.60 -3.87
C ILE A 92 -13.40 13.05 -2.71
N ASN A 93 -13.08 14.16 -2.04
CA ASN A 93 -13.81 14.68 -0.88
C ASN A 93 -13.95 13.66 0.27
N LYS A 94 -12.93 12.82 0.47
CA LYS A 94 -12.81 11.86 1.58
C LYS A 94 -11.63 12.22 2.46
N ASP A 95 -11.84 12.36 3.77
CA ASP A 95 -10.79 12.78 4.69
C ASP A 95 -9.90 11.60 5.08
N ILE A 96 -9.19 11.06 4.09
CA ILE A 96 -8.36 9.86 4.20
C ILE A 96 -6.93 10.25 3.85
N VAL A 97 -6.02 9.97 4.77
CA VAL A 97 -4.59 10.28 4.63
C VAL A 97 -3.86 9.02 4.21
N VAL A 98 -3.28 9.05 3.01
CA VAL A 98 -2.52 7.94 2.43
C VAL A 98 -1.04 8.29 2.45
N ALA A 99 -0.21 7.39 2.98
CA ALA A 99 1.22 7.44 2.89
C ALA A 99 1.71 6.34 1.92
N GLY A 100 2.71 6.64 1.10
CA GLY A 100 3.25 5.73 0.09
C GLY A 100 4.77 5.67 0.14
N PHE A 101 5.34 4.49 -0.11
CA PHE A 101 6.78 4.29 -0.30
C PHE A 101 7.06 3.14 -1.28
N SER A 102 7.62 3.49 -2.44
CA SER A 102 7.91 2.58 -3.55
C SER A 102 9.13 1.69 -3.35
N GLY A 103 9.10 0.58 -4.08
CA GLY A 103 10.23 -0.29 -4.36
C GLY A 103 10.37 -1.47 -3.42
N ALA A 104 11.38 -2.29 -3.70
CA ALA A 104 11.80 -3.41 -2.86
C ALA A 104 13.16 -3.16 -2.22
N LEU A 105 13.38 -3.73 -1.02
CA LEU A 105 14.65 -3.68 -0.32
C LEU A 105 15.67 -4.56 -1.05
N SER A 106 16.45 -3.95 -1.94
CA SER A 106 17.37 -4.67 -2.84
C SER A 106 18.32 -3.70 -3.54
N TYR A 107 19.27 -4.24 -4.31
CA TYR A 107 20.18 -3.42 -5.11
C TYR A 107 19.53 -2.94 -6.41
N GLY A 108 19.61 -1.64 -6.67
CA GLY A 108 19.11 -1.01 -7.89
C GLY A 108 18.93 0.49 -7.70
N TYR A 109 18.26 1.13 -8.65
CA TYR A 109 17.95 2.55 -8.58
C TYR A 109 16.52 2.80 -8.09
N ARG A 110 16.32 3.94 -7.42
CA ARG A 110 15.00 4.42 -6.99
C ARG A 110 14.15 4.82 -8.21
N PRO A 111 12.81 4.76 -8.12
CA PRO A 111 12.01 4.37 -6.96
C PRO A 111 11.76 2.86 -6.86
N PHE A 112 12.21 2.06 -7.84
CA PHE A 112 11.94 0.62 -7.93
C PHE A 112 12.70 -0.20 -6.87
N HIS A 113 13.86 0.30 -6.44
CA HIS A 113 14.67 -0.30 -5.40
C HIS A 113 14.98 0.73 -4.32
N PHE A 114 15.11 0.28 -3.06
CA PHE A 114 15.48 1.15 -1.95
C PHE A 114 16.47 0.48 -0.99
N SER A 115 17.17 1.33 -0.24
CA SER A 115 17.95 0.94 0.94
C SER A 115 17.25 1.33 2.25
N GLU A 116 17.62 0.68 3.35
CA GLU A 116 17.12 1.05 4.68
C GLU A 116 17.33 2.54 5.04
N ASN A 117 18.38 3.17 4.52
CA ASN A 117 18.63 4.61 4.71
C ASN A 117 17.60 5.49 3.98
N ASP A 118 17.00 5.00 2.90
CA ASP A 118 15.98 5.71 2.14
C ASP A 118 14.69 5.80 2.95
N VAL A 119 14.33 4.71 3.62
CA VAL A 119 13.21 4.68 4.57
C VAL A 119 13.46 5.64 5.74
N GLN A 120 14.72 5.76 6.21
CA GLN A 120 15.05 6.73 7.26
C GLN A 120 14.93 8.18 6.79
N LYS A 121 15.30 8.48 5.54
CA LYS A 121 15.06 9.80 4.92
C LYS A 121 13.57 10.11 4.89
N PHE A 122 12.78 9.18 4.36
CA PHE A 122 11.33 9.29 4.30
C PHE A 122 10.69 9.47 5.69
N LYS A 123 11.13 8.69 6.69
CA LYS A 123 10.70 8.85 8.08
C LYS A 123 10.91 10.29 8.56
N ARG A 124 12.10 10.86 8.37
CA ARG A 124 12.38 12.25 8.78
C ARG A 124 11.48 13.25 8.06
N GLU A 125 11.24 13.07 6.76
CA GLU A 125 10.36 13.94 5.98
C GLU A 125 8.92 13.92 6.51
N ILE A 126 8.38 12.74 6.83
CA ILE A 126 7.04 12.61 7.43
C ILE A 126 6.99 13.33 8.78
N PHE A 127 7.93 13.03 9.68
CA PHE A 127 7.92 13.62 11.03
C PHE A 127 8.16 15.13 11.01
N PHE A 128 8.95 15.62 10.05
CA PHE A 128 9.09 17.05 9.82
C PHE A 128 7.75 17.65 9.40
N LYS A 129 7.08 17.12 8.37
CA LYS A 129 5.77 17.62 7.93
C LYS A 129 4.68 17.52 9.00
N SER A 130 4.75 16.54 9.91
CA SER A 130 3.77 16.36 10.98
C SER A 130 4.03 17.23 12.22
N SER A 131 5.22 17.82 12.36
CA SER A 131 5.63 18.57 13.58
C SER A 131 5.62 20.10 13.40
N PHE A 132 5.47 20.60 12.17
CA PHE A 132 5.39 22.04 11.91
C PHE A 132 3.96 22.56 12.13
N ARG A 133 3.85 23.76 12.72
CA ARG A 133 2.57 24.44 12.98
C ARG A 133 1.75 24.52 11.68
N GLY A 134 0.57 23.89 11.68
CA GLY A 134 -0.33 23.82 10.52
C GLY A 134 -0.67 22.41 10.04
N ASN A 135 -0.20 21.35 10.73
CA ASN A 135 -0.43 19.92 10.45
C ASN A 135 -1.36 19.64 9.26
N GLU A 136 -0.78 19.24 8.13
CA GLU A 136 -1.54 18.81 6.94
C GLU A 136 -2.41 17.58 7.23
N TYR A 137 -2.08 16.81 8.28
CA TYR A 137 -2.81 15.61 8.71
C TYR A 137 -2.57 15.33 10.21
N LYS A 138 -3.56 14.69 10.87
CA LYS A 138 -3.49 14.30 12.29
C LYS A 138 -2.95 12.89 12.51
N PHE A 139 -3.21 11.98 11.57
CA PHE A 139 -2.72 10.61 11.54
C PHE A 139 -2.79 10.09 10.10
N ILE A 140 -2.24 8.92 9.86
CA ILE A 140 -2.24 8.25 8.56
C ILE A 140 -3.27 7.14 8.61
N ASP A 141 -4.22 7.14 7.68
CA ASP A 141 -5.22 6.08 7.58
C ASP A 141 -4.60 4.83 6.94
N ILE A 142 -3.92 5.02 5.81
CA ILE A 142 -3.44 3.94 4.95
C ILE A 142 -1.96 4.16 4.66
N MET A 143 -1.13 3.15 4.90
CA MET A 143 0.24 3.09 4.40
C MET A 143 0.33 2.07 3.27
N VAL A 144 0.98 2.44 2.17
CA VAL A 144 1.15 1.57 1.00
C VAL A 144 2.64 1.41 0.73
N THR A 145 3.11 0.17 0.66
CA THR A 145 4.48 -0.18 0.26
C THR A 145 4.44 -1.35 -0.70
N HIS A 146 5.43 -1.49 -1.57
CA HIS A 146 5.57 -2.77 -2.28
C HIS A 146 6.19 -3.82 -1.35
N ASN A 147 7.33 -3.50 -0.74
CA ASN A 147 8.01 -4.37 0.22
C ASN A 147 7.25 -4.52 1.55
N ALA A 148 7.27 -5.71 2.15
CA ALA A 148 6.71 -5.94 3.47
C ALA A 148 7.51 -5.22 4.59
N PRO A 149 6.85 -4.64 5.61
CA PRO A 149 7.49 -4.19 6.83
C PRO A 149 7.84 -5.38 7.74
N TYR A 150 8.98 -5.32 8.43
CA TYR A 150 9.25 -6.28 9.50
C TYR A 150 8.41 -5.96 10.74
N VAL A 151 7.40 -6.79 11.02
CA VAL A 151 6.58 -6.70 12.24
C VAL A 151 6.72 -7.99 13.02
N LYS A 152 6.97 -7.89 14.32
CA LYS A 152 7.14 -9.08 15.18
C LYS A 152 5.83 -9.86 15.26
N GLY A 153 5.89 -11.17 15.04
CA GLY A 153 4.74 -12.08 15.18
C GLY A 153 3.87 -12.24 13.93
N THR A 154 4.24 -11.62 12.80
CA THR A 154 3.50 -11.72 11.54
C THR A 154 4.12 -12.78 10.60
N ILE A 155 4.75 -12.36 9.50
CA ILE A 155 5.37 -13.23 8.51
C ILE A 155 6.58 -13.91 9.15
N GLN A 156 6.58 -15.24 9.13
CA GLN A 156 7.58 -16.04 9.83
C GLN A 156 8.79 -16.35 8.96
N ARG A 157 8.58 -16.46 7.64
CA ARG A 157 9.60 -16.93 6.70
C ARG A 157 9.73 -15.93 5.57
N TYR A 158 10.92 -15.33 5.48
CA TYR A 158 11.31 -14.49 4.37
C TYR A 158 12.36 -15.22 3.53
N SER A 159 12.26 -15.11 2.21
CA SER A 159 13.31 -15.61 1.32
C SER A 159 14.41 -14.57 1.16
N GLN A 160 15.58 -14.98 0.69
CA GLN A 160 16.71 -14.07 0.45
C GLN A 160 16.37 -12.95 -0.54
N SER A 161 15.49 -13.24 -1.50
CA SER A 161 15.07 -12.29 -2.53
C SER A 161 13.96 -11.33 -2.07
N HIS A 162 13.30 -11.62 -0.95
CA HIS A 162 12.18 -10.83 -0.43
C HIS A 162 12.39 -10.52 1.06
N PRO A 163 13.51 -9.86 1.43
CA PRO A 163 13.76 -9.52 2.82
C PRO A 163 12.75 -8.47 3.32
N PRO A 164 12.33 -8.54 4.59
CA PRO A 164 11.51 -7.49 5.15
C PRO A 164 12.36 -6.25 5.43
N SER A 165 11.73 -5.07 5.39
CA SER A 165 12.42 -3.87 5.84
C SER A 165 12.22 -3.60 7.33
N ILE A 166 13.33 -3.48 8.05
CA ILE A 166 13.32 -3.17 9.48
C ILE A 166 12.90 -1.72 9.72
N ASN A 167 13.33 -0.76 8.89
CA ASN A 167 12.93 0.63 9.11
C ASN A 167 11.48 0.89 8.66
N LEU A 168 10.94 0.14 7.69
CA LEU A 168 9.48 0.15 7.44
C LEU A 168 8.73 -0.39 8.67
N GLY A 169 9.25 -1.45 9.28
CA GLY A 169 8.75 -1.95 10.58
C GLY A 169 8.77 -0.89 11.70
N LYS A 170 9.88 -0.16 11.85
CA LYS A 170 9.93 0.97 12.80
C LYS A 170 8.93 2.06 12.45
N LEU A 171 8.70 2.32 11.17
CA LEU A 171 7.74 3.30 10.70
C LEU A 171 6.31 2.86 11.01
N PHE A 172 5.96 1.58 10.84
CA PHE A 172 4.70 0.98 11.28
C PHE A 172 4.38 1.33 12.75
N TYR A 173 5.33 1.08 13.66
CA TYR A 173 5.11 1.39 15.07
C TYR A 173 5.06 2.89 15.38
N SER A 174 5.69 3.72 14.56
CA SER A 174 5.73 5.18 14.76
C SER A 174 4.49 5.89 14.20
N LEU A 175 4.01 5.47 13.02
CA LEU A 175 2.87 6.08 12.33
C LEU A 175 1.53 5.50 12.76
N ARG A 176 1.50 4.24 13.19
CA ARG A 176 0.27 3.53 13.60
C ARG A 176 -0.89 3.70 12.61
N PRO A 177 -0.73 3.31 11.33
CA PRO A 177 -1.81 3.42 10.35
C PRO A 177 -2.92 2.43 10.64
N LYS A 178 -4.14 2.71 10.18
CA LYS A 178 -5.27 1.77 10.32
C LYS A 178 -5.12 0.58 9.37
N ILE A 179 -4.54 0.81 8.19
CA ILE A 179 -4.28 -0.21 7.17
C ILE A 179 -2.84 -0.06 6.67
N TRP A 180 -2.11 -1.17 6.57
CA TRP A 180 -0.84 -1.24 5.86
C TRP A 180 -0.97 -2.24 4.71
N ILE A 181 -0.94 -1.74 3.47
CA ILE A 181 -1.08 -2.52 2.25
C ILE A 181 0.32 -2.82 1.69
N TYR A 182 0.58 -4.09 1.37
CA TYR A 182 1.83 -4.49 0.74
C TYR A 182 1.68 -5.58 -0.31
N GLY A 183 2.71 -5.80 -1.13
CA GLY A 183 2.79 -6.84 -2.16
C GLY A 183 4.05 -7.69 -2.02
N HIS A 184 4.70 -7.98 -3.15
CA HIS A 184 6.04 -8.59 -3.27
C HIS A 184 6.17 -10.06 -2.81
N ILE A 185 5.54 -10.43 -1.69
CA ILE A 185 5.58 -11.79 -1.14
C ILE A 185 4.34 -12.52 -1.63
N HIS A 186 4.47 -13.30 -2.70
CA HIS A 186 3.34 -14.03 -3.27
C HIS A 186 2.83 -15.12 -2.32
N PRO A 187 1.51 -15.23 -2.09
CA PRO A 187 0.90 -16.29 -1.29
C PRO A 187 1.22 -17.72 -1.78
N ARG A 188 1.64 -17.88 -3.03
CA ARG A 188 1.97 -19.17 -3.64
C ARG A 188 3.38 -19.67 -3.25
N TYR A 189 4.28 -18.78 -2.85
CA TYR A 189 5.67 -19.13 -2.55
C TYR A 189 5.89 -19.71 -1.15
N GLY A 190 4.89 -19.64 -0.28
CA GLY A 190 4.93 -20.28 1.03
C GLY A 190 3.53 -20.51 1.56
N GLN A 191 3.28 -21.69 2.11
CA GLN A 191 2.09 -21.97 2.90
C GLN A 191 2.19 -21.22 4.25
N GLN A 192 2.12 -19.90 4.22
CA GLN A 192 2.11 -19.06 5.41
C GLN A 192 1.07 -17.95 5.29
N GLU A 193 0.62 -17.47 6.44
CA GLU A 193 -0.25 -16.31 6.54
C GLU A 193 0.48 -15.04 6.10
N LEU A 194 -0.24 -14.18 5.38
CA LEU A 194 0.26 -12.89 4.88
C LEU A 194 -0.69 -11.73 5.22
N ASP A 195 -1.90 -12.02 5.68
CA ASP A 195 -2.86 -11.04 6.15
C ASP A 195 -2.96 -11.11 7.67
N PHE A 196 -2.81 -9.97 8.35
CA PHE A 196 -2.78 -9.91 9.81
C PHE A 196 -3.60 -8.75 10.35
N VAL A 197 -4.25 -8.99 11.49
CA VAL A 197 -4.75 -7.94 12.38
C VAL A 197 -3.75 -7.82 13.51
N ILE A 198 -3.05 -6.70 13.59
CA ILE A 198 -2.07 -6.43 14.63
C ILE A 198 -2.71 -5.47 15.63
N GLU A 199 -2.85 -5.92 16.87
CA GLU A 199 -3.61 -5.20 17.88
C GLU A 199 -2.85 -5.09 19.21
N ASN A 200 -2.97 -3.92 19.84
CA ASN A 200 -2.67 -3.68 21.24
C ASN A 200 -3.76 -2.78 21.84
N SER A 201 -3.67 -2.53 23.14
CA SER A 201 -4.67 -1.76 23.89
C SER A 201 -4.90 -0.31 23.41
N LYS A 202 -4.07 0.21 22.50
CA LYS A 202 -4.15 1.60 22.00
C LYS A 202 -4.35 1.67 20.48
N HIS A 203 -4.14 0.58 19.75
CA HIS A 203 -4.04 0.63 18.30
C HIS A 203 -4.30 -0.73 17.66
N LYS A 204 -5.07 -0.70 16.58
CA LYS A 204 -5.36 -1.82 15.69
C LYS A 204 -4.98 -1.44 14.27
N CYS A 205 -4.19 -2.30 13.62
CA CYS A 205 -3.78 -2.16 12.23
C CYS A 205 -4.06 -3.45 11.45
N TYR A 206 -4.54 -3.30 10.23
CA TYR A 206 -4.67 -4.40 9.27
C TYR A 206 -3.45 -4.38 8.34
N LEU A 207 -2.54 -5.34 8.51
CA LEU A 207 -1.40 -5.56 7.61
C LEU A 207 -1.83 -6.55 6.53
N ILE A 208 -2.08 -6.05 5.31
CA ILE A 208 -2.80 -6.77 4.26
C ILE A 208 -1.91 -6.93 3.02
N ASN A 209 -1.78 -8.17 2.57
CA ASN A 209 -1.11 -8.48 1.31
C ASN A 209 -2.11 -8.33 0.15
N ALA A 210 -1.84 -7.44 -0.80
CA ALA A 210 -2.76 -7.10 -1.87
C ALA A 210 -2.76 -8.09 -3.04
N ILE A 211 -2.04 -9.22 -2.96
CA ILE A 211 -1.91 -10.19 -4.06
C ILE A 211 -3.06 -11.23 -4.01
N PRO A 212 -3.76 -11.51 -5.12
CA PRO A 212 -3.79 -10.74 -6.37
C PRO A 212 -4.65 -9.46 -6.25
N TYR A 213 -5.66 -9.49 -5.37
CA TYR A 213 -6.48 -8.34 -5.02
C TYR A 213 -7.20 -8.52 -3.67
N LYS A 214 -7.64 -7.41 -3.10
CA LYS A 214 -8.49 -7.31 -1.90
C LYS A 214 -9.53 -6.22 -2.08
N PHE A 215 -10.73 -6.41 -1.54
CA PHE A 215 -11.69 -5.32 -1.34
C PHE A 215 -11.76 -4.98 0.13
N ILE A 216 -11.70 -3.70 0.46
CA ILE A 216 -11.73 -3.20 1.83
C ILE A 216 -12.81 -2.15 1.94
N LYS A 217 -13.72 -2.34 2.90
CA LYS A 217 -14.70 -1.34 3.29
C LYS A 217 -14.20 -0.60 4.52
N TYR A 218 -13.97 0.70 4.39
CA TYR A 218 -13.41 1.52 5.46
C TYR A 218 -14.38 2.63 5.88
N ASP A 219 -14.55 2.81 7.19
CA ASP A 219 -15.31 3.90 7.77
C ASP A 219 -14.36 5.08 8.03
N GLU A 220 -14.45 6.09 7.17
CA GLU A 220 -13.64 7.30 7.30
C GLU A 220 -14.01 8.15 8.53
N GLU A 221 -15.23 8.05 9.06
CA GLU A 221 -15.66 8.87 10.20
C GLU A 221 -15.12 8.28 11.50
N ASN A 222 -15.31 6.97 11.69
CA ASN A 222 -14.86 6.25 12.88
C ASN A 222 -13.41 5.76 12.78
N LYS A 223 -12.82 5.79 11.58
CA LYS A 223 -11.44 5.38 11.31
C LYS A 223 -11.22 3.90 11.57
N GLU A 224 -12.12 3.09 11.03
CA GLU A 224 -12.24 1.66 11.26
C GLU A 224 -12.40 0.88 9.96
N VAL A 225 -11.76 -0.28 9.88
CA VAL A 225 -12.02 -1.24 8.82
C VAL A 225 -13.28 -2.02 9.19
N VAL A 226 -14.27 -1.95 8.32
CA VAL A 226 -15.57 -2.63 8.50
C VAL A 226 -15.51 -4.04 7.94
N GLU A 227 -14.90 -4.21 6.77
CA GLU A 227 -14.87 -5.49 6.06
C GLU A 227 -13.63 -5.59 5.18
N ILE A 228 -13.10 -6.81 5.05
CA ILE A 228 -12.06 -7.16 4.08
C ILE A 228 -12.53 -8.42 3.34
N GLU A 229 -12.77 -8.30 2.05
CA GLU A 229 -13.01 -9.44 1.17
C GLU A 229 -11.72 -9.82 0.45
N THR A 230 -11.41 -11.12 0.45
CA THR A 230 -10.16 -11.67 -0.05
C THR A 230 -10.41 -12.62 -1.23
N PHE A 231 -9.47 -12.67 -2.20
CA PHE A 231 -9.58 -13.53 -3.39
C PHE A 231 -9.83 -15.01 -3.04
N LYS A 232 -9.08 -15.52 -2.06
CA LYS A 232 -9.39 -16.76 -1.36
C LYS A 232 -9.89 -16.32 0.01
N ARG A 233 -11.13 -16.63 0.38
CA ARG A 233 -11.78 -16.26 1.65
C ARG A 233 -10.95 -16.69 2.88
N ILE A 234 -9.88 -15.97 3.13
CA ILE A 234 -8.92 -16.15 4.23
C ILE A 234 -9.16 -14.98 5.16
N GLU A 235 -9.46 -15.30 6.41
CA GLU A 235 -9.56 -14.30 7.48
C GLU A 235 -8.15 -13.90 7.92
N PRO A 236 -7.86 -12.59 8.07
CA PRO A 236 -6.58 -12.15 8.58
C PRO A 236 -6.27 -12.72 9.98
N LYS A 237 -5.03 -13.16 10.18
CA LYS A 237 -4.60 -13.73 11.46
C LYS A 237 -4.39 -12.65 12.54
N LEU A 238 -5.00 -12.83 13.71
CA LEU A 238 -4.79 -11.94 14.85
C LEU A 238 -3.38 -12.10 15.45
N VAL A 239 -2.70 -10.98 15.67
CA VAL A 239 -1.38 -10.86 16.30
C VAL A 239 -1.49 -9.82 17.41
N LEU A 240 -1.38 -10.27 18.66
CA LEU A 240 -1.33 -9.40 19.82
C LEU A 240 0.12 -8.97 20.09
N ILE A 241 0.35 -7.67 20.19
CA ILE A 241 1.66 -7.10 20.52
C ILE A 241 1.62 -6.42 21.89
N ASN A 242 2.59 -6.74 22.75
CA ASN A 242 2.77 -6.03 24.02
C ASN A 242 3.37 -4.65 23.74
N GLN A 243 2.93 -3.63 24.52
CA GLN A 243 3.36 -2.23 24.36
C GLN A 243 4.88 -2.07 24.41
#